data_AF-A0A397W4E1-F1
#
_entry.id   AF-A0A397W4E1-F1
#
_cell.length_a   1.000
_cell.length_b   1.000
_cell.length_c   1.000
_cell.angle_alpha   90.00
_cell.angle_beta   90.00
_cell.angle_gamma   90.00
#
_symmetry.space_group_name_H-M   'P 1'
#
loop_
_entity.id
_entity.type
_entity.pdbx_description
1 polymer ?
#
loop_
_entity_poly.entity_id
_entity_poly.type
_entity_poly.pdbx_seq_one_letter_code
_entity_poly.pdbx_strand_id
1 'polypeptide(L)'
;MVEVKIWKRIIDWGIAQNTGISFDPKNWSNENFLTMKTTLQNCLPFIRYFQISSENIIDHLQPYRRILDDNLWDDIMNRLLFQNKPISSVVLPPRVVLTQTLPPRTTEPFSTIINGAQAAEITSWIDKKADTYSAINNPYEFKLLLHGTRDGFTPTSFWNLCDKQTNLIVVVKVKDTDEILGEYNPIGWVKSNGEFMNCDESFIIFSLKNGTIQTSILSRVKKTRICNLVWFRMWSNLRW
;
A
#
# COMPACT_ATOMS: atom_id res chain seq x y z
N MET A 1 -14.39 -0.69 -2.39
CA MET A 1 -14.15 -1.90 -1.57
C MET A 1 -15.39 -2.75 -1.67
N VAL A 2 -15.27 -4.03 -2.05
CA VAL A 2 -16.43 -4.91 -2.25
C VAL A 2 -16.88 -5.46 -0.90
N GLU A 3 -18.15 -5.30 -0.51
CA GLU A 3 -18.69 -5.71 0.80
C GLU A 3 -18.46 -7.20 1.11
N VAL A 4 -18.47 -8.07 0.10
CA VAL A 4 -18.16 -9.50 0.28
C VAL A 4 -16.74 -9.74 0.83
N LYS A 5 -15.77 -8.87 0.49
CA LYS A 5 -14.40 -8.98 1.03
C LYS A 5 -14.37 -8.61 2.51
N ILE A 6 -15.23 -7.68 2.94
CA ILE A 6 -15.36 -7.30 4.35
C ILE A 6 -15.97 -8.48 5.12
N TRP A 7 -17.03 -9.09 4.60
CA TRP A 7 -17.64 -10.30 5.17
C TRP A 7 -16.61 -11.42 5.37
N LYS A 8 -15.85 -11.79 4.32
CA LYS A 8 -14.82 -12.84 4.41
C LYS A 8 -13.79 -12.56 5.51
N ARG A 9 -13.28 -11.32 5.59
CA ARG A 9 -12.32 -10.91 6.62
C ARG A 9 -12.90 -10.97 8.04
N ILE A 10 -14.18 -10.64 8.21
CA ILE A 10 -14.85 -10.73 9.50
C ILE A 10 -14.98 -12.20 9.93
N ILE A 11 -15.30 -13.10 9.00
CA ILE A 11 -15.35 -14.55 9.27
C ILE A 11 -13.95 -15.08 9.61
N ASP A 12 -12.93 -14.77 8.82
CA ASP A 12 -11.55 -15.18 9.08
C ASP A 12 -11.08 -14.71 10.46
N TRP A 13 -11.41 -13.46 10.82
CA TRP A 13 -11.11 -12.89 12.14
C TRP A 13 -11.87 -13.62 13.26
N GLY A 14 -13.16 -13.90 13.07
CA GLY A 14 -13.97 -14.64 14.05
C GLY A 14 -13.46 -16.06 14.30
N ILE A 15 -13.01 -16.77 13.27
CA ILE A 15 -12.37 -18.09 13.39
C ILE A 15 -11.06 -17.97 14.15
N ALA A 16 -10.24 -16.96 13.84
CA ALA A 16 -8.97 -16.74 14.53
C ALA A 16 -9.13 -16.41 16.03
N GLN A 17 -10.23 -15.78 16.44
CA GLN A 17 -10.52 -15.52 17.86
C GLN A 17 -10.96 -16.77 18.63
N ASN A 18 -11.49 -17.79 17.94
CA ASN A 18 -12.06 -18.98 18.57
C ASN A 18 -11.22 -20.22 18.24
N THR A 19 -10.13 -20.40 19.00
CA THR A 19 -9.20 -21.52 18.82
C THR A 19 -9.92 -22.86 18.94
N GLY A 20 -9.97 -23.62 17.84
CA GLY A 20 -10.64 -24.93 17.78
C GLY A 20 -11.87 -24.98 16.86
N ILE A 21 -12.32 -23.85 16.31
CA ILE A 21 -13.37 -23.84 15.28
C ILE A 21 -12.75 -24.18 13.91
N SER A 22 -13.38 -25.12 13.20
CA SER A 22 -13.02 -25.52 11.83
C SER A 22 -13.19 -24.35 10.84
N PHE A 23 -12.38 -24.28 9.79
CA PHE A 23 -12.60 -23.32 8.71
C PHE A 23 -13.85 -23.62 7.87
N ASP A 24 -14.27 -24.89 7.79
CA ASP A 24 -15.49 -25.27 7.08
C ASP A 24 -16.72 -25.17 8.01
N PRO A 25 -17.70 -24.28 7.73
CA PRO A 25 -18.93 -24.15 8.50
C PRO A 25 -19.82 -25.39 8.48
N LYS A 26 -19.65 -26.32 7.53
CA LYS A 26 -20.38 -27.60 7.53
C LYS A 26 -20.04 -28.48 8.73
N ASN A 27 -18.84 -28.30 9.29
CA ASN A 27 -18.35 -29.07 10.43
C ASN A 27 -18.67 -28.40 11.78
N TRP A 28 -19.47 -27.33 11.80
CA TRP A 28 -19.74 -26.58 13.02
C TRP A 28 -20.89 -27.19 13.82
N SER A 29 -20.66 -27.38 15.12
CA SER A 29 -21.72 -27.67 16.07
C SER A 29 -22.59 -26.44 16.33
N ASN A 30 -23.75 -26.64 16.96
CA ASN A 30 -24.62 -25.53 17.38
C ASN A 30 -23.90 -24.58 18.34
N GLU A 31 -23.04 -25.11 19.20
CA GLU A 31 -22.20 -24.34 20.12
C GLU A 31 -21.18 -23.49 19.36
N ASN A 32 -20.54 -24.02 18.32
CA ASN A 32 -19.62 -23.25 17.48
C ASN A 32 -20.32 -22.06 16.81
N PHE A 33 -21.54 -22.26 16.31
CA PHE A 33 -22.34 -21.18 15.73
C PHE A 33 -22.71 -20.11 16.76
N LEU A 34 -23.08 -20.52 17.99
CA LEU A 34 -23.40 -19.58 19.06
C LEU A 34 -22.18 -18.76 19.48
N THR A 35 -21.03 -19.42 19.68
CA THR A 35 -19.75 -18.79 19.99
C THR A 35 -19.34 -17.79 18.92
N MET A 36 -19.49 -18.16 17.64
CA MET A 36 -19.19 -17.25 16.52
C MET A 36 -20.15 -16.05 16.49
N LYS A 37 -21.44 -16.28 16.74
CA LYS A 37 -22.45 -15.21 16.83
C LYS A 37 -22.11 -14.21 17.92
N THR A 38 -21.74 -14.69 19.11
CA THR A 38 -21.31 -13.82 20.22
C THR A 38 -20.04 -13.06 19.89
N THR A 39 -19.07 -13.70 19.24
CA THR A 39 -17.80 -13.06 18.85
C THR A 39 -18.03 -11.93 17.84
N LEU A 40 -18.90 -12.16 16.87
CA LEU A 40 -19.15 -11.23 15.76
C LEU A 40 -20.27 -10.23 16.04
N GLN A 41 -20.95 -10.30 17.18
CA GLN A 41 -22.16 -9.50 17.49
C GLN A 41 -21.98 -7.99 17.25
N ASN A 42 -20.79 -7.46 17.54
CA ASN A 42 -20.48 -6.04 17.36
C ASN A 42 -20.12 -5.70 15.91
N CYS A 43 -19.73 -6.68 15.10
CA CYS A 43 -19.32 -6.48 13.71
C CYS A 43 -20.50 -6.62 12.73
N LEU A 44 -21.42 -7.56 13.00
CA LEU A 44 -22.56 -7.88 12.13
C LEU A 44 -23.43 -6.66 11.75
N PRO A 45 -23.73 -5.71 12.66
CA PRO A 45 -24.56 -4.54 12.32
C PRO A 45 -23.92 -3.59 11.31
N PHE A 46 -22.59 -3.65 11.11
CA PHE A 46 -21.87 -2.74 10.22
C PHE A 46 -21.72 -3.27 8.78
N ILE A 47 -22.20 -4.49 8.51
CA ILE A 47 -22.11 -5.15 7.22
C ILE A 47 -23.29 -4.71 6.36
N ARG A 48 -23.02 -4.35 5.10
CA ARG A 48 -24.06 -3.87 4.18
C ARG A 48 -24.58 -5.02 3.33
N TYR A 49 -25.32 -5.93 3.95
CA TYR A 49 -25.80 -7.18 3.33
C TYR A 49 -26.51 -6.94 1.98
N PHE A 50 -27.33 -5.90 1.89
CA PHE A 50 -28.10 -5.56 0.69
C PHE A 50 -27.28 -4.99 -0.48
N GLN A 51 -25.96 -4.83 -0.31
CA GLN A 51 -25.03 -4.40 -1.37
C GLN A 51 -24.14 -5.54 -1.85
N ILE A 52 -24.30 -6.73 -1.27
CA ILE A 52 -23.62 -7.94 -1.71
C ILE A 52 -24.44 -8.51 -2.88
N SER A 53 -23.77 -8.95 -3.95
CA SER A 53 -24.47 -9.57 -5.08
C SER A 53 -25.12 -10.88 -4.66
N SER A 54 -26.19 -11.27 -5.35
CA SER A 54 -26.93 -12.52 -5.11
C SER A 54 -26.04 -13.75 -5.09
N GLU A 55 -25.14 -13.87 -6.08
CA GLU A 55 -24.13 -14.95 -6.17
C GLU A 55 -23.28 -15.02 -4.89
N ASN A 56 -22.76 -13.88 -4.44
CA ASN A 56 -21.92 -13.82 -3.24
C ASN A 56 -22.71 -14.11 -1.95
N ILE A 57 -24.01 -13.80 -1.90
CA ILE A 57 -24.86 -14.13 -0.75
C ILE A 57 -25.02 -15.66 -0.64
N ILE A 58 -25.29 -16.33 -1.77
CA ILE A 58 -25.43 -17.78 -1.82
C ILE A 58 -24.10 -18.46 -1.48
N ASP A 59 -23.00 -18.06 -2.12
CA ASP A 59 -21.72 -18.76 -1.98
C ASP A 59 -21.02 -18.50 -0.64
N HIS A 60 -21.23 -17.32 -0.04
CA HIS A 60 -20.42 -16.87 1.10
C HIS A 60 -21.20 -16.54 2.37
N LEU A 61 -22.50 -16.20 2.29
CA LEU A 61 -23.30 -15.89 3.48
C LEU A 61 -24.18 -17.06 3.90
N GLN A 62 -24.77 -17.79 2.94
CA GLN A 62 -25.64 -18.93 3.21
C GLN A 62 -25.01 -20.00 4.14
N PRO A 63 -23.71 -20.38 3.99
CA PRO A 63 -23.10 -21.36 4.90
C PRO A 63 -23.12 -20.93 6.37
N TYR A 64 -23.18 -19.62 6.62
CA TYR A 64 -23.12 -18.99 7.93
C TYR A 64 -24.47 -18.42 8.38
N ARG A 65 -25.59 -18.77 7.73
CA ARG A 65 -26.91 -18.17 8.01
C ARG A 65 -27.27 -18.19 9.50
N ARG A 66 -26.83 -19.22 10.23
CA ARG A 66 -27.14 -19.45 11.65
C ARG A 66 -26.52 -18.42 12.59
N ILE A 67 -25.55 -17.65 12.12
CA ILE A 67 -24.90 -16.56 12.86
C ILE A 67 -25.75 -15.28 12.73
N LEU A 68 -26.47 -15.12 11.62
CA LEU A 68 -27.34 -13.98 11.36
C LEU A 68 -28.64 -14.13 12.14
N ASP A 69 -29.31 -13.01 12.38
CA ASP A 69 -30.66 -13.03 12.94
C ASP A 69 -31.66 -13.50 11.88
N ASP A 70 -32.64 -14.30 12.29
CA ASP A 70 -33.60 -14.93 11.37
C ASP A 70 -34.36 -13.88 10.55
N ASN A 71 -34.78 -12.77 11.18
CA ASN A 71 -35.44 -11.65 10.50
C ASN A 71 -34.54 -11.00 9.44
N LEU A 72 -33.24 -10.88 9.72
CA LEU A 72 -32.28 -10.31 8.76
C LEU A 72 -32.08 -11.25 7.57
N TRP A 73 -31.98 -12.56 7.82
CA TRP A 73 -31.86 -13.57 6.77
C TRP A 73 -33.10 -13.58 5.87
N ASP A 74 -34.29 -13.53 6.46
CA ASP A 74 -35.55 -13.48 5.71
C ASP A 74 -35.65 -12.22 4.86
N ASP A 75 -35.24 -11.06 5.39
CA ASP A 75 -35.20 -9.80 4.62
C ASP A 75 -34.19 -9.85 3.47
N ILE A 76 -33.02 -10.47 3.68
CA ILE A 76 -32.02 -10.69 2.62
C ILE A 76 -32.61 -11.58 1.52
N MET A 77 -33.23 -12.71 1.89
CA MET A 77 -33.84 -13.64 0.93
C MET A 77 -35.05 -13.02 0.22
N ASN A 78 -35.87 -12.24 0.92
CA ASN A 78 -36.97 -11.50 0.32
C ASN A 78 -36.46 -10.51 -0.73
N ARG A 79 -35.37 -9.79 -0.45
CA ARG A 79 -34.78 -8.85 -1.42
C ARG A 79 -34.17 -9.56 -2.64
N LEU A 80 -33.66 -10.78 -2.46
CA LEU A 80 -33.17 -11.62 -3.55
C LEU A 80 -34.29 -12.14 -4.46
N LEU A 81 -35.41 -12.55 -3.87
CA LEU A 81 -36.52 -13.20 -4.59
C LEU A 81 -37.58 -12.20 -5.08
N PHE A 82 -37.79 -11.10 -4.35
CA PHE A 82 -38.84 -10.12 -4.58
C PHE A 82 -38.27 -8.71 -4.37
N GLN A 83 -37.77 -8.10 -5.45
CA GLN A 83 -37.05 -6.81 -5.42
C GLN A 83 -37.81 -5.65 -4.74
N ASN A 84 -39.15 -5.72 -4.65
CA ASN A 84 -40.02 -4.63 -4.18
C ASN A 84 -40.74 -4.93 -2.85
N LYS A 85 -40.37 -5.97 -2.10
CA LYS A 85 -40.98 -6.22 -0.79
C LYS A 85 -40.43 -5.24 0.27
N PRO A 86 -41.29 -4.73 1.16
CA PRO A 86 -40.81 -3.98 2.32
C PRO A 86 -39.98 -4.91 3.21
N ILE A 87 -38.85 -4.40 3.69
CA ILE A 87 -37.95 -5.08 4.62
C ILE A 87 -37.95 -4.35 5.96
N SER A 88 -37.82 -5.11 7.04
CA SER A 88 -37.80 -4.57 8.41
C SER A 88 -36.41 -4.16 8.88
N SER A 89 -35.39 -4.76 8.28
CA SER A 89 -33.98 -4.58 8.61
C SER A 89 -33.46 -3.18 8.24
N VAL A 90 -32.57 -2.66 9.09
CA VAL A 90 -31.89 -1.37 8.83
C VAL A 90 -30.99 -1.50 7.60
N VAL A 91 -31.32 -0.75 6.55
CA VAL A 91 -30.51 -0.70 5.32
C VAL A 91 -29.45 0.38 5.45
N LEU A 92 -28.19 -0.03 5.55
CA LEU A 92 -27.07 0.89 5.50
C LEU A 92 -26.85 1.43 4.07
N PRO A 93 -26.52 2.74 3.91
CA PRO A 93 -26.23 3.33 2.60
C PRO A 93 -24.93 2.78 2.00
N PRO A 94 -24.73 2.78 0.68
CA PRO A 94 -23.48 2.35 0.04
C PRO A 94 -22.22 2.92 0.66
N ARG A 95 -21.18 2.09 0.88
CA ARG A 95 -19.85 2.62 1.18
C ARG A 95 -19.37 3.35 -0.05
N VAL A 96 -19.45 4.67 -0.02
CA VAL A 96 -18.75 5.52 -0.98
C VAL A 96 -17.27 5.33 -0.70
N VAL A 97 -16.57 4.62 -1.60
CA VAL A 97 -15.13 4.78 -1.67
C VAL A 97 -14.95 6.21 -2.14
N LEU A 98 -14.58 7.10 -1.23
CA LEU A 98 -13.93 8.32 -1.66
C LEU A 98 -12.65 7.84 -2.34
N THR A 99 -12.70 7.68 -3.66
CA THR A 99 -11.53 7.99 -4.47
C THR A 99 -11.32 9.45 -4.18
N GLN A 100 -10.51 9.73 -3.14
CA GLN A 100 -9.98 11.06 -2.97
C GLN A 100 -9.15 11.28 -4.24
N THR A 101 -9.79 11.87 -5.25
CA THR A 101 -9.10 12.74 -6.17
C THR A 101 -8.55 13.83 -5.26
N LEU A 102 -7.30 13.61 -4.82
CA LEU A 102 -6.52 14.65 -4.18
C LEU A 102 -6.64 15.87 -5.10
N PRO A 103 -6.86 17.08 -4.54
CA PRO A 103 -6.88 18.28 -5.36
C PRO A 103 -5.62 18.28 -6.22
N PRO A 104 -5.72 18.62 -7.52
CA PRO A 104 -4.55 18.66 -8.39
C PRO A 104 -3.51 19.55 -7.71
N ARG A 105 -2.43 18.93 -7.20
CA ARG A 105 -1.34 19.66 -6.58
C ARG A 105 -0.77 20.53 -7.69
N THR A 106 -0.80 21.84 -7.47
CA THR A 106 -0.26 22.85 -8.38
C THR A 106 1.14 22.47 -8.79
N THR A 107 1.36 22.52 -10.10
CA THR A 107 2.52 22.08 -10.89
C THR A 107 3.74 22.97 -10.68
N GLU A 108 4.13 23.25 -9.43
CA GLU A 108 5.50 23.69 -9.22
C GLU A 108 6.41 22.46 -9.31
N PRO A 109 7.40 22.47 -10.21
CA PRO A 109 8.32 21.35 -10.33
C PRO A 109 9.16 21.24 -9.06
N PHE A 110 8.93 20.20 -8.27
CA PHE A 110 9.75 19.88 -7.08
C PHE A 110 11.16 19.40 -7.46
N SER A 111 11.41 19.11 -8.74
CA SER A 111 12.67 18.64 -9.27
C SER A 111 12.87 19.13 -10.72
N THR A 112 14.12 19.38 -11.06
CA THR A 112 14.59 19.64 -12.44
C THR A 112 15.06 18.36 -13.14
N ILE A 113 15.26 17.26 -12.40
CA ILE A 113 15.81 16.00 -12.91
C ILE A 113 14.71 15.01 -13.26
N ILE A 114 13.68 14.89 -12.41
CA ILE A 114 12.57 13.95 -12.61
C ILE A 114 11.24 14.66 -12.70
N ASN A 115 10.34 14.10 -13.52
CA ASN A 115 8.97 14.57 -13.64
C ASN A 115 8.01 13.80 -12.70
N GLY A 116 6.76 14.26 -12.62
CA GLY A 116 5.75 13.65 -11.75
C GLY A 116 5.42 12.19 -12.09
N ALA A 117 5.56 11.76 -13.35
CA ALA A 117 5.33 10.38 -13.75
C ALA A 117 6.46 9.45 -13.28
N GLN A 118 7.72 9.89 -13.41
CA GLN A 118 8.89 9.18 -12.89
C GLN A 118 8.86 9.09 -11.35
N ALA A 119 8.44 10.17 -10.69
CA ALA A 119 8.27 10.16 -9.24
C ALA A 119 7.14 9.21 -8.79
N ALA A 120 6.05 9.13 -9.53
CA ALA A 120 4.98 8.16 -9.28
C ALA A 120 5.43 6.72 -9.54
N GLU A 121 6.30 6.51 -10.53
CA GLU A 121 6.93 5.21 -10.79
C GLU A 121 7.80 4.76 -9.60
N ILE A 122 8.65 5.66 -9.07
CA ILE A 122 9.47 5.39 -7.88
C ILE A 122 8.59 5.02 -6.68
N THR A 123 7.55 5.80 -6.38
CA THR A 123 6.70 5.54 -5.19
C THR A 123 5.90 4.26 -5.32
N SER A 124 5.55 3.86 -6.54
CA SER A 124 4.93 2.56 -6.81
C SER A 124 5.87 1.42 -6.48
N TRP A 125 7.17 1.58 -6.77
CA TRP A 125 8.18 0.60 -6.38
C TRP A 125 8.41 0.59 -4.87
N ILE A 126 8.36 1.74 -4.19
CA ILE A 126 8.45 1.77 -2.71
C ILE A 126 7.32 0.93 -2.10
N ASP A 127 6.09 1.11 -2.57
CA ASP A 127 4.90 0.38 -2.07
C ASP A 127 4.77 -1.07 -2.57
N LYS A 128 5.71 -1.54 -3.41
CA LYS A 128 5.64 -2.86 -4.08
C LYS A 128 4.31 -3.07 -4.83
N LYS A 129 3.80 -2.01 -5.46
CA LYS A 129 2.53 -2.03 -6.19
C LYS A 129 2.64 -2.70 -7.55
N ALA A 130 1.60 -3.44 -7.93
CA ALA A 130 1.46 -4.01 -9.28
C ALA A 130 1.05 -2.92 -10.29
N ASP A 131 0.09 -2.08 -9.91
CA ASP A 131 -0.37 -0.94 -10.72
C ASP A 131 0.35 0.34 -10.30
N THR A 132 1.00 1.01 -11.25
CA THR A 132 1.73 2.25 -10.99
C THR A 132 0.80 3.40 -10.64
N TYR A 133 1.18 4.20 -9.65
CA TYR A 133 0.61 5.51 -9.42
C TYR A 133 0.75 6.39 -10.68
N SER A 134 -0.22 7.26 -10.89
CA SER A 134 -0.12 8.43 -11.76
C SER A 134 0.41 9.61 -10.95
N ALA A 135 0.83 10.67 -11.64
CA ALA A 135 1.22 11.93 -10.99
C ALA A 135 0.10 12.55 -10.12
N ILE A 136 -1.17 12.16 -10.36
CA ILE A 136 -2.36 12.71 -9.68
C ILE A 136 -2.74 11.89 -8.44
N ASN A 137 -2.58 10.56 -8.49
CA ASN A 137 -3.01 9.66 -7.41
C ASN A 137 -1.86 9.21 -6.51
N ASN A 138 -0.66 9.77 -6.68
CA ASN A 138 0.50 9.49 -5.85
C ASN A 138 0.28 10.08 -4.44
N PRO A 139 0.24 9.25 -3.38
CA PRO A 139 -0.01 9.73 -2.02
C PRO A 139 1.20 10.44 -1.39
N TYR A 140 2.37 10.31 -2.00
CA TYR A 140 3.61 10.85 -1.46
C TYR A 140 3.78 12.34 -1.76
N GLU A 141 4.43 13.04 -0.83
CA GLU A 141 4.91 14.41 -1.01
C GLU A 141 6.43 14.41 -1.00
N PHE A 142 7.04 14.94 -2.06
CA PHE A 142 8.49 15.02 -2.19
C PHE A 142 8.97 16.37 -1.66
N LYS A 143 9.82 16.33 -0.63
CA LYS A 143 10.50 17.51 -0.09
C LYS A 143 11.96 17.50 -0.54
N LEU A 144 12.35 18.51 -1.32
CA LEU A 144 13.75 18.67 -1.76
C LEU A 144 14.62 19.09 -0.58
N LEU A 145 15.54 18.20 -0.16
CA LEU A 145 16.52 18.49 0.89
C LEU A 145 17.82 19.06 0.32
N LEU A 146 18.40 18.38 -0.66
CA LEU A 146 19.69 18.70 -1.28
C LEU A 146 19.52 18.86 -2.79
N HIS A 147 20.07 19.92 -3.37
CA HIS A 147 20.18 20.11 -4.81
C HIS A 147 21.62 20.47 -5.17
N GLY A 148 22.30 19.63 -5.96
CA GLY A 148 23.74 19.76 -6.18
C GLY A 148 24.21 21.12 -6.74
N THR A 149 23.42 21.75 -7.62
CA THR A 149 23.79 23.09 -8.14
C THR A 149 23.54 24.23 -7.13
N ARG A 150 22.72 24.01 -6.09
CA ARG A 150 22.41 24.99 -5.04
C ARG A 150 23.32 24.81 -3.83
N ASP A 151 23.49 23.57 -3.39
CA ASP A 151 24.12 23.21 -2.11
C ASP A 151 25.53 22.64 -2.29
N GLY A 152 25.95 22.40 -3.54
CA GLY A 152 27.24 21.81 -3.90
C GLY A 152 27.25 20.29 -3.85
N PHE A 153 28.14 19.70 -4.65
CA PHE A 153 28.33 18.25 -4.76
C PHE A 153 29.37 17.74 -3.76
N THR A 154 29.27 18.13 -2.48
CA THR A 154 30.25 17.74 -1.46
C THR A 154 29.68 16.74 -0.46
N PRO A 155 30.50 15.79 0.04
CA PRO A 155 30.14 14.95 1.18
C PRO A 155 29.61 15.75 2.37
N THR A 156 30.23 16.89 2.66
CA THR A 156 29.84 17.77 3.75
C THR A 156 28.43 18.32 3.56
N SER A 157 28.08 18.80 2.36
CA SER A 157 26.74 19.27 2.04
C SER A 157 25.69 18.17 2.23
N PHE A 158 26.00 16.95 1.78
CA PHE A 158 25.11 15.80 1.95
C PHE A 158 24.89 15.49 3.44
N TRP A 159 25.96 15.32 4.23
CA TRP A 159 25.83 14.96 5.63
C TRP A 159 25.17 16.07 6.46
N ASN A 160 25.36 17.34 6.12
CA ASN A 160 24.71 18.44 6.84
C ASN A 160 23.18 18.45 6.68
N LEU A 161 22.66 17.96 5.55
CA LEU A 161 21.23 18.04 5.21
C LEU A 161 20.51 16.68 5.30
N CYS A 162 21.22 15.58 5.09
CA CYS A 162 20.65 14.23 4.96
C CYS A 162 20.98 13.30 6.14
N ASP A 163 21.82 13.72 7.10
CA ASP A 163 22.13 12.89 8.28
C ASP A 163 20.85 12.61 9.09
N LYS A 164 20.66 11.33 9.42
CA LYS A 164 19.51 10.78 10.17
C LYS A 164 18.14 10.97 9.51
N GLN A 165 18.11 11.43 8.25
CA GLN A 165 16.86 11.53 7.49
C GLN A 165 16.47 10.16 6.94
N THR A 166 15.27 9.69 7.27
CA THR A 166 14.69 8.43 6.80
C THR A 166 13.88 8.62 5.50
N ASN A 167 13.57 7.53 4.80
CA ASN A 167 12.76 7.55 3.56
C ASN A 167 13.31 8.52 2.50
N LEU A 168 14.62 8.50 2.30
CA LEU A 168 15.31 9.45 1.44
C LEU A 168 15.56 8.84 0.07
N ILE A 169 15.27 9.62 -0.98
CA ILE A 169 15.53 9.27 -2.36
C ILE A 169 16.65 10.17 -2.87
N VAL A 170 17.72 9.57 -3.37
CA VAL A 170 18.79 10.27 -4.09
C VAL A 170 18.60 10.02 -5.57
N VAL A 171 18.61 11.09 -6.35
CA VAL A 171 18.49 11.02 -7.82
C VAL A 171 19.65 11.81 -8.43
N VAL A 172 20.31 11.20 -9.41
CA VAL A 172 21.47 11.76 -10.10
C VAL A 172 21.23 11.68 -11.60
N LYS A 173 21.45 12.79 -12.29
CA LYS A 173 21.59 12.81 -13.74
C LYS A 173 23.08 12.71 -14.09
N VAL A 174 23.44 11.75 -14.94
CA VAL A 174 24.82 11.58 -15.40
C VAL A 174 25.15 12.67 -16.42
N LYS A 175 26.35 13.26 -16.30
CA LYS A 175 26.80 14.33 -17.18
C LYS A 175 26.98 13.82 -18.61
N ASP A 176 26.62 14.64 -19.58
CA ASP A 176 26.71 14.35 -21.03
C ASP A 176 25.88 13.12 -21.48
N THR A 177 25.00 12.61 -20.62
CA THR A 177 24.03 11.58 -20.94
C THR A 177 22.64 11.95 -20.43
N ASP A 178 21.63 11.24 -20.91
CA ASP A 178 20.26 11.35 -20.40
C ASP A 178 19.91 10.27 -19.37
N GLU A 179 20.94 9.60 -18.83
CA GLU A 179 20.79 8.58 -17.81
C GLU A 179 20.47 9.20 -16.45
N ILE A 180 19.40 8.71 -15.83
CA ILE A 180 18.98 9.09 -14.50
C ILE A 180 19.04 7.86 -13.61
N LEU A 181 19.93 7.91 -12.62
CA LEU A 181 20.14 6.86 -11.64
C LEU A 181 19.67 7.33 -10.28
N GLY A 182 19.25 6.41 -9.43
CA GLY A 182 18.90 6.75 -8.08
C GLY A 182 18.86 5.59 -7.12
N GLU A 183 18.74 5.97 -5.85
CA GLU A 183 18.65 5.04 -4.73
C GLU A 183 17.58 5.54 -3.76
N TYR A 184 16.80 4.61 -3.22
CA TYR A 184 15.91 4.86 -2.09
C TYR A 184 16.41 4.12 -0.87
N ASN A 185 16.57 4.86 0.22
CA ASN A 185 16.93 4.36 1.53
C ASN A 185 15.81 4.68 2.55
N PRO A 186 15.07 3.67 3.04
CA PRO A 186 14.02 3.87 4.04
C PRO A 186 14.56 4.13 5.45
N ILE A 187 15.72 3.55 5.79
CA ILE A 187 16.31 3.63 7.14
C ILE A 187 17.00 4.98 7.36
N GLY A 188 17.50 5.59 6.28
CA GLY A 188 18.28 6.81 6.32
C GLY A 188 19.79 6.56 6.44
N TRP A 189 20.58 7.63 6.33
CA TRP A 189 22.03 7.57 6.47
C TRP A 189 22.47 8.18 7.78
N VAL A 190 23.32 7.46 8.51
CA VAL A 190 23.96 7.94 9.73
C VAL A 190 25.44 8.06 9.45
N LYS A 191 26.02 9.22 9.77
CA LYS A 191 27.47 9.42 9.70
C LYS A 191 28.17 8.55 10.75
N SER A 192 28.54 7.32 10.39
CA SER A 192 29.31 6.40 11.23
C SER A 192 30.79 6.41 10.83
N ASN A 193 31.68 6.10 11.77
CA ASN A 193 33.13 6.01 11.54
C ASN A 193 33.54 4.68 10.87
N GLY A 194 32.73 4.17 9.94
CA GLY A 194 32.99 2.92 9.22
C GLY A 194 32.21 1.69 9.72
N GLU A 195 31.14 1.90 10.50
CA GLU A 195 30.24 0.81 10.89
C GLU A 195 29.23 0.53 9.79
N PHE A 196 29.15 -0.74 9.41
CA PHE A 196 28.20 -1.25 8.44
C PHE A 196 26.78 -1.25 9.02
N MET A 197 25.83 -0.72 8.26
CA MET A 197 24.42 -0.80 8.62
C MET A 197 23.74 -1.99 7.95
N ASN A 198 22.80 -2.61 8.67
CA ASN A 198 21.94 -3.64 8.10
C ASN A 198 20.96 -2.98 7.13
N CYS A 199 21.01 -3.40 5.87
CA CYS A 199 19.98 -3.08 4.89
C CYS A 199 18.84 -4.09 4.95
N ASP A 200 17.63 -3.56 5.02
CA ASP A 200 16.39 -4.26 4.71
C ASP A 200 16.25 -4.46 3.18
N GLU A 201 15.38 -5.38 2.76
CA GLU A 201 14.89 -5.54 1.39
C GLU A 201 14.22 -4.29 0.80
N SER A 202 13.97 -3.28 1.64
CA SER A 202 13.35 -2.02 1.26
C SER A 202 14.31 -1.04 0.58
N PHE A 203 15.60 -1.35 0.46
CA PHE A 203 16.55 -0.58 -0.36
C PHE A 203 16.32 -0.83 -1.85
N ILE A 204 16.21 0.27 -2.60
CA ILE A 204 15.95 0.22 -4.04
C ILE A 204 17.07 0.96 -4.76
N ILE A 205 17.64 0.34 -5.78
CA ILE A 205 18.51 0.99 -6.77
C ILE A 205 17.75 0.99 -8.08
N PHE A 206 17.71 2.13 -8.77
CA PHE A 206 16.94 2.24 -10.00
C PHE A 206 17.66 3.07 -11.08
N SER A 207 17.29 2.78 -12.32
CA SER A 207 17.55 3.61 -13.49
C SER A 207 16.21 3.97 -14.12
N LEU A 208 15.97 5.24 -14.38
CA LEU A 208 14.70 5.72 -14.94
C LEU A 208 14.77 5.82 -16.46
N LYS A 209 13.66 5.45 -17.11
CA LYS A 209 13.44 5.77 -18.51
C LYS A 209 13.39 7.28 -18.73
N ASN A 210 13.88 7.70 -19.88
CA ASN A 210 13.86 9.09 -20.34
C ASN A 210 13.65 9.09 -21.87
N GLY A 211 13.69 10.24 -22.55
CA GLY A 211 13.51 10.30 -24.00
C GLY A 211 14.38 9.30 -24.79
N THR A 212 15.60 9.03 -24.32
CA THR A 212 16.57 8.14 -24.95
C THR A 212 16.51 6.69 -24.43
N ILE A 213 16.26 6.50 -23.12
CA ILE A 213 16.15 5.18 -22.50
C ILE A 213 14.67 4.79 -22.42
N GLN A 214 14.26 3.72 -23.10
CA GLN A 214 12.84 3.36 -23.19
C GLN A 214 12.28 2.63 -21.95
N THR A 215 13.13 2.03 -21.11
CA THR A 215 12.69 1.20 -19.99
C THR A 215 13.35 1.61 -18.67
N SER A 216 12.54 1.66 -17.62
CA SER A 216 13.01 1.85 -16.26
C SER A 216 13.46 0.51 -15.69
N ILE A 217 14.59 0.48 -15.00
CA ILE A 217 15.14 -0.72 -14.37
C ILE A 217 15.09 -0.55 -12.86
N LEU A 218 14.53 -1.56 -12.19
CA LEU A 218 14.41 -1.64 -10.74
C LEU A 218 15.26 -2.79 -10.22
N SER A 219 16.11 -2.50 -9.24
CA SER A 219 16.88 -3.50 -8.49
C SER A 219 16.56 -3.38 -7.00
N ARG A 220 16.35 -4.52 -6.35
CA ARG A 220 16.09 -4.62 -4.90
C ARG A 220 17.15 -5.46 -4.23
N VAL A 221 17.57 -5.05 -3.05
CA VAL A 221 18.48 -5.81 -2.22
C VAL A 221 17.75 -7.04 -1.67
N LYS A 222 18.22 -8.25 -1.98
CA LYS A 222 17.54 -9.53 -1.61
C LYS A 222 18.00 -10.12 -0.28
N LYS A 223 19.04 -9.58 0.35
CA LYS A 223 19.65 -10.19 1.53
C LYS A 223 20.05 -9.11 2.52
N THR A 224 19.65 -9.29 3.77
CA THR A 224 20.18 -8.60 4.95
C THR A 224 21.67 -8.95 5.08
N ARG A 225 22.49 -8.25 4.29
CA ARG A 225 23.93 -8.17 4.47
C ARG A 225 24.27 -6.70 4.51
N ILE A 226 25.18 -6.39 5.42
CA ILE A 226 26.04 -5.21 5.45
C ILE A 226 25.98 -4.45 4.12
N CYS A 227 25.20 -3.39 4.09
CA CYS A 227 25.36 -2.41 3.04
C CYS A 227 26.52 -1.53 3.45
N ASN A 228 27.60 -1.63 2.69
CA ASN A 228 28.38 -0.43 2.49
C ASN A 228 27.46 0.62 1.86
N LEU A 229 27.66 1.88 2.23
CA LEU A 229 27.22 3.03 1.46
C LEU A 229 27.80 2.90 0.03
N VAL A 230 27.17 2.10 -0.84
CA VAL A 230 27.72 1.73 -2.16
C VAL A 230 27.99 2.97 -3.00
N TRP A 231 27.28 4.07 -2.75
CA TRP A 231 27.41 5.29 -3.54
C TRP A 231 28.38 6.35 -3.02
N PHE A 232 28.71 6.40 -1.72
CA PHE A 232 29.62 7.46 -1.24
C PHE A 232 31.06 7.31 -1.79
N ARG A 233 31.50 6.07 -2.03
CA ARG A 233 32.81 5.80 -2.65
C ARG A 233 32.85 6.12 -4.16
N MET A 234 31.70 6.19 -4.84
CA MET A 234 31.66 6.63 -6.24
C MET A 234 31.75 8.15 -6.37
N TRP A 235 31.21 8.91 -5.41
CA TRP A 235 31.28 10.38 -5.42
C TRP A 235 32.70 10.93 -5.25
N SER A 236 33.61 10.22 -4.59
CA SER A 236 35.01 10.65 -4.46
C SER A 236 35.85 10.48 -5.73
N ASN A 237 35.41 9.66 -6.69
CA ASN A 237 36.17 9.31 -7.89
C ASN A 237 35.54 9.81 -9.20
N LEU A 238 34.32 10.34 -9.15
CA LEU A 238 33.72 11.02 -10.29
C LEU A 238 34.30 12.44 -10.38
N ARG A 239 35.20 12.65 -11.35
CA ARG A 239 35.57 14.01 -11.77
C ARG A 239 34.39 14.57 -12.57
N TRP A 240 33.83 15.68 -12.11
CA TRP A 240 32.70 16.39 -12.71
C TRP A 240 33.16 17.44 -13.73
#